data_AF-A0A494XP66-F1
#
_entry.id   AF-A0A494XP66-F1
#
_cell.length_a   1.000
_cell.length_b   1.000
_cell.length_c   1.000
_cell.angle_alpha   90.00
_cell.angle_beta   90.00
_cell.angle_gamma   90.00
#
_symmetry.space_group_name_H-M   'P 1'
#
loop_
_entity.id
_entity.type
_entity.pdbx_description
1 polymer ?
#
loop_
_entity_poly.entity_id
_entity_poly.type
_entity_poly.pdbx_seq_one_letter_code
_entity_poly.pdbx_strand_id
1 'polypeptide(L)' 'MQENQTIDDHLREALAHLEQAIDQSIHAALENHAASKELGGKWEQFLGKFYGMVKDRGKKTQINVLSWISFSKIR' A
#
# COMPACT_ATOMS: atom_id res chain seq x y z
N MET A 1 11.49 -0.70 26.35
CA MET A 1 12.32 0.20 25.52
C MET A 1 11.62 0.25 24.17
N GLN A 2 11.03 1.39 23.80
CA GLN A 2 10.44 1.54 22.47
C GLN A 2 11.61 1.79 21.51
N GLU A 3 11.97 0.79 20.71
CA GLU A 3 12.89 1.00 19.60
C GLU A 3 12.24 2.01 18.66
N ASN A 4 12.95 3.12 18.39
CA ASN A 4 12.58 4.05 17.33
C ASN A 4 12.63 3.27 16.01
N GLN A 5 11.50 2.70 15.59
CA GLN A 5 11.37 2.14 14.25
C GLN A 5 11.68 3.26 13.25
N THR A 6 12.64 3.01 12.37
CA THR A 6 12.99 3.96 11.32
C THR A 6 11.89 3.97 10.25
N ILE A 7 11.88 5.00 9.39
CA ILE A 7 10.98 5.02 8.22
C ILE A 7 11.20 3.75 7.37
N ASP A 8 12.45 3.30 7.24
CA ASP A 8 12.81 2.12 6.48
C ASP A 8 12.22 0.83 7.07
N ASP A 9 12.20 0.70 8.40
CA ASP A 9 11.60 -0.46 9.07
C ASP A 9 10.10 -0.55 8.78
N HIS A 10 9.38 0.57 8.92
CA HIS A 10 7.95 0.63 8.61
C HIS A 10 7.64 0.35 7.14
N LEU A 11 8.44 0.88 6.21
CA LEU A 11 8.27 0.63 4.78
C LEU A 11 8.51 -0.84 4.44
N ARG A 12 9.52 -1.47 5.05
CA ARG A 12 9.82 -2.89 4.88
C ARG A 12 8.69 -3.78 5.41
N GLU A 13 8.19 -3.51 6.61
CA GLU A 13 7.07 -4.25 7.20
C GLU A 13 5.79 -4.12 6.35
N ALA A 14 5.49 -2.92 5.87
CA ALA A 14 4.36 -2.68 4.98
C ALA A 14 4.48 -3.46 3.67
N LEU A 15 5.69 -3.53 3.08
CA LEU A 15 5.96 -4.31 1.87
C LEU A 15 5.79 -5.82 2.12
N ALA A 16 6.28 -6.35 3.25
CA ALA A 16 6.12 -7.77 3.58
C ALA A 16 4.64 -8.16 3.71
N HIS A 17 3.82 -7.30 4.34
CA HIS A 17 2.38 -7.53 4.41
C HIS A 17 1.68 -7.40 3.05
N LEU A 18 2.14 -6.48 2.18
CA LEU A 18 1.62 -6.35 0.83
C LEU A 18 1.91 -7.59 -0.01
N GLU A 19 3.13 -8.13 0.05
CA GLU A 19 3.52 -9.37 -0.64
C GLU A 19 2.60 -10.53 -0.23
N GLN A 20 2.39 -10.74 1.07
CA GLN A 20 1.47 -11.77 1.57
C GLN A 20 0.03 -11.58 1.07
N ALA A 21 -0.46 -10.34 1.07
CA ALA A 21 -1.81 -10.03 0.60
C ALA A 21 -1.98 -10.25 -0.91
N ILE A 22 -0.93 -9.97 -1.70
CA ILE A 22 -0.90 -10.22 -3.15
C ILE A 22 -0.98 -11.72 -3.41
N ASP A 23 -0.11 -12.51 -2.76
CA ASP A 23 -0.07 -13.96 -2.95
C ASP A 23 -1.40 -14.62 -2.57
N GLN A 24 -1.97 -14.22 -1.43
CA GLN A 24 -3.29 -14.71 -1.00
C GLN A 24 -4.41 -14.31 -1.97
N SER A 25 -4.36 -13.08 -2.51
CA SER A 25 -5.33 -12.63 -3.51
C SER A 25 -5.25 -13.44 -4.80
N ILE A 26 -4.03 -13.71 -5.29
CA ILE A 26 -3.81 -14.51 -6.49
C ILE A 26 -4.31 -15.93 -6.27
N HIS A 27 -3.96 -16.55 -5.14
CA HIS A 27 -4.39 -17.90 -4.82
C HIS A 27 -5.92 -18.02 -4.77
N ALA A 28 -6.58 -17.10 -4.06
CA ALA A 28 -8.05 -17.05 -3.98
C ALA A 28 -8.70 -16.83 -5.35
N ALA A 29 -8.10 -16.01 -6.23
CA ALA A 29 -8.60 -15.77 -7.58
C ALA A 29 -8.45 -16.99 -8.50
N LEU A 30 -7.38 -17.78 -8.33
CA LEU A 30 -7.14 -19.03 -9.06
C LEU A 30 -8.13 -20.12 -8.64
N GLU A 31 -8.47 -20.21 -7.35
CA GLU A 31 -9.43 -21.18 -6.83
C GLU A 31 -10.88 -20.82 -7.20
N ASN A 32 -11.20 -19.52 -7.24
CA ASN A 32 -12.53 -19.04 -7.56
C ASN A 32 -12.48 -17.72 -8.35
N HIS A 33 -12.66 -17.81 -9.66
CA HIS A 33 -12.69 -16.64 -10.55
C HIS A 33 -13.75 -15.57 -10.16
N ALA A 34 -14.84 -15.94 -9.47
CA ALA A 34 -15.82 -14.98 -8.99
C ALA A 34 -15.30 -14.13 -7.80
N ALA A 35 -14.31 -14.62 -7.06
CA ALA A 35 -13.67 -13.91 -5.95
C ALA A 35 -12.85 -12.69 -6.43
N SER A 36 -12.38 -12.68 -7.68
CA SER A 36 -11.59 -11.58 -8.26
C SER A 36 -12.29 -10.21 -8.16
N LYS A 37 -13.62 -10.17 -8.30
CA LYS A 37 -14.39 -8.92 -8.18
C LYS A 37 -14.38 -8.38 -6.75
N GLU A 38 -14.56 -9.25 -5.76
CA GLU A 38 -14.54 -8.87 -4.35
C GLU A 38 -13.14 -8.44 -3.92
N LEU A 39 -12.11 -9.18 -4.35
CA LEU A 39 -10.71 -8.85 -4.09
C LEU A 39 -10.33 -7.51 -4.72
N GLY A 40 -10.79 -7.24 -5.95
CA GLY A 40 -10.64 -5.93 -6.59
C GLY A 40 -11.17 -4.79 -5.71
N GLY A 41 -12.37 -4.93 -5.14
CA GLY A 41 -12.94 -3.94 -4.23
C GLY A 41 -12.11 -3.72 -2.95
N LYS A 42 -11.51 -4.78 -2.39
CA LYS A 42 -10.60 -4.68 -1.23
C LYS A 42 -9.34 -3.89 -1.59
N TRP A 43 -8.75 -4.16 -2.76
CA TRP A 43 -7.58 -3.44 -3.26
C TRP A 43 -7.87 -1.97 -3.55
N GLU A 44 -9.01 -1.67 -4.17
CA GLU A 44 -9.48 -0.29 -4.40
C GLU A 44 -9.63 0.47 -3.07
N GLN A 45 -10.24 -0.14 -2.06
CA GLN A 45 -10.40 0.48 -0.75
C GLN A 45 -9.04 0.74 -0.07
N PHE A 46 -8.11 -0.22 -0.14
CA PHE A 46 -6.77 -0.07 0.42
C PHE A 46 -6.01 1.08 -0.24
N LEU A 47 -5.93 1.08 -1.58
CA LEU A 47 -5.22 2.11 -2.34
C LEU A 47 -5.84 3.49 -2.11
N GLY A 48 -7.18 3.57 -2.11
CA GLY A 48 -7.90 4.81 -1.80
C GLY A 48 -7.54 5.37 -0.43
N LYS A 49 -7.50 4.53 0.61
CA LYS A 49 -7.06 4.93 1.96
C LYS A 49 -5.61 5.37 1.97
N PHE A 50 -4.71 4.62 1.34
CA PHE A 50 -3.28 4.95 1.28
C PHE A 50 -3.03 6.31 0.62
N TYR A 51 -3.53 6.53 -0.60
CA TYR A 51 -3.39 7.81 -1.29
C TYR A 51 -4.08 8.95 -0.54
N GLY A 52 -5.24 8.68 0.07
CA GLY A 52 -5.95 9.64 0.93
C GLY A 52 -5.09 10.10 2.11
N MET A 53 -4.47 9.16 2.83
CA MET A 53 -3.58 9.48 3.95
C MET A 53 -2.39 10.34 3.52
N VAL A 54 -1.72 9.98 2.43
CA VAL A 54 -0.57 10.75 1.93
C VAL A 54 -0.98 12.18 1.56
N LYS A 55 -2.10 12.33 0.84
CA LYS A 55 -2.65 13.64 0.44
C LYS A 55 -3.08 14.47 1.65
N ASP A 56 -3.77 13.89 2.61
CA ASP A 56 -4.27 14.60 3.79
C ASP A 56 -3.14 15.04 4.72
N ARG A 57 -2.11 14.21 4.89
CA ARG A 57 -0.88 14.60 5.59
C ARG A 57 -0.20 15.74 4.86
N GLY A 58 -0.04 15.65 3.54
CA GLY A 58 0.59 16.71 2.74
C GLY A 58 -0.16 18.04 2.77
N LYS A 59 -1.49 18.04 2.77
CA LYS A 59 -2.28 19.27 2.98
C LYS A 59 -2.03 19.89 4.35
N LYS A 60 -1.97 19.07 5.40
CA LYS A 60 -1.80 19.53 6.79
C LYS A 60 -0.38 20.04 7.08
N THR A 61 0.64 19.43 6.48
CA THR A 61 2.05 19.74 6.75
C THR A 61 2.71 20.59 5.66
N GLN A 62 2.04 20.80 4.52
CA GLN A 62 2.61 21.37 3.29
C GLN A 62 3.79 20.57 2.71
N ILE A 63 3.93 19.29 3.11
CA ILE A 63 4.98 18.38 2.61
C ILE A 63 4.36 17.30 1.73
N ASN A 64 4.71 17.28 0.45
CA ASN A 64 4.23 16.27 -0.49
C ASN A 64 5.26 15.13 -0.65
N VAL A 65 5.12 14.04 0.10
CA VAL A 65 6.02 12.88 0.02
C VAL A 65 6.05 12.28 -1.40
N LEU A 66 4.94 12.35 -2.15
CA LEU A 66 4.90 11.85 -3.53
C LEU A 66 5.76 12.68 -4.49
N SER A 67 6.04 13.95 -4.18
CA SER A 67 6.92 14.79 -5.02
C SER A 67 8.39 14.38 -4.96
N TRP A 68 8.80 13.59 -3.96
CA TRP A 68 10.15 13.05 -3.86
C TRP A 68 10.33 11.78 -4.68
N ILE A 69 9.22 11.20 -5.16
CA ILE A 69 9.21 9.96 -5.93
C ILE A 69 9.25 10.30 -7.40
N SER A 70 10.27 9.81 -8.09
CA SER A 70 10.33 9.83 -9.54
C SER A 70 9.55 8.63 -10.09
N PHE A 71 8.29 8.84 -10.43
CA PHE A 71 7.43 7.76 -10.97
C PHE A 71 7.98 7.14 -12.26
N SER A 72 8.78 7.87 -13.05
CA SER A 72 9.48 7.32 -14.21
C SER A 72 10.58 6.31 -13.86
N LYS A 73 10.98 6.21 -12.58
CA LYS A 73 11.94 5.22 -12.08
C LYS A 73 11.29 4.03 -11.41
N ILE A 74 9.96 4.02 -11.24
CA ILE A 74 9.21 2.86 -10.74
C ILE A 74 9.01 1.91 -11.94
N ARG A 75 9.44 0.66 -11.79
CA ARG A 75 9.46 -0.35 -12.85
C ARG A 75 8.30 -1.32 -12.72
#